data_AF-A0A0Q8HG59-F1
#
_entry.id   AF-A0A0Q8HG59-F1
#
_cell.length_a   1.000
_cell.length_b   1.000
_cell.length_c   1.000
_cell.angle_alpha   90.00
_cell.angle_beta   90.00
_cell.angle_gamma   90.00
#
_symmetry.space_group_name_H-M   'P 1'
#
loop_
_entity.id
_entity.type
_entity.pdbx_description
1 polymer ?
#
loop_
_entity_poly.entity_id
_entity_poly.type
_entity_poly.pdbx_seq_one_letter_code
_entity_poly.pdbx_strand_id
1 'polypeptide(L)'
;MTVEFGQAEGALKRIADRVIQAKDEFGKHSNTLDGQISALKGKWEGDGGRAFMVLHQAWTEKHKVVTTALDKFHASLTETEKDNVAVDQQAGGSMNNLINKLGNL
;
A
#
# COMPACT_ATOMS: atom_id res chain seq x y z
N MET A 1 -2.49 23.69 -26.42
CA MET A 1 -2.34 22.25 -26.15
C MET A 1 -1.88 22.16 -24.70
N THR A 2 -2.80 21.92 -23.77
CA THR A 2 -2.50 21.84 -22.33
C THR A 2 -1.81 20.52 -22.10
N VAL A 3 -0.50 20.60 -21.88
CA VAL A 3 0.33 19.46 -21.60
C VAL A 3 0.09 19.09 -20.13
N GLU A 4 -0.58 17.96 -19.92
CA GLU A 4 -1.11 17.51 -18.62
C GLU A 4 -0.10 16.72 -17.77
N PHE A 5 1.21 16.92 -17.96
CA PHE A 5 2.26 16.11 -17.32
C PHE A 5 2.30 16.23 -15.77
N GLY A 6 1.71 17.27 -15.16
CA GLY A 6 1.86 17.53 -13.71
C GLY A 6 0.66 17.19 -12.81
N GLN A 7 -0.53 16.92 -13.35
CA GLN A 7 -1.75 16.73 -12.52
C GLN A 7 -1.83 15.35 -11.88
N ALA A 8 -1.20 14.33 -12.48
CA ALA A 8 -1.12 12.99 -11.92
C ALA A 8 0.04 12.82 -10.91
N GLU A 9 1.07 13.68 -10.98
CA GLU A 9 2.21 13.66 -10.07
C GLU A 9 1.75 13.80 -8.61
N GLY A 10 2.17 12.85 -7.79
CA GLY A 10 1.87 12.76 -6.37
C GLY A 10 0.51 12.17 -6.02
N ALA A 11 -0.38 11.90 -6.98
CA ALA A 11 -1.66 11.24 -6.71
C ALA A 11 -1.44 9.79 -6.26
N LEU A 12 -0.60 9.03 -6.96
CA LEU A 12 -0.29 7.65 -6.58
C LEU A 12 0.48 7.60 -5.26
N LYS A 13 1.37 8.57 -5.02
CA LYS A 13 2.06 8.72 -3.73
C LYS A 13 1.08 8.89 -2.57
N ARG A 14 0.10 9.80 -2.68
CA ARG A 14 -0.92 10.00 -1.64
C ARG A 14 -1.75 8.74 -1.39
N ILE A 15 -2.06 7.98 -2.44
CA ILE A 15 -2.76 6.71 -2.31
C ILE A 15 -1.86 5.68 -1.61
N ALA A 16 -0.58 5.59 -1.97
CA ALA A 16 0.39 4.72 -1.31
C ALA A 16 0.47 5.03 0.20
N ASP A 17 0.62 6.30 0.57
CA ASP A 17 0.61 6.75 1.98
C ASP A 17 -0.67 6.33 2.71
N ARG A 18 -1.82 6.38 2.03
CA ARG A 18 -3.09 5.91 2.62
C ARG A 18 -3.14 4.39 2.77
N VAL A 19 -2.56 3.63 1.83
CA VAL A 19 -2.48 2.17 1.90
C VAL A 19 -1.64 1.72 3.10
N ILE A 20 -0.48 2.36 3.32
CA ILE A 20 0.36 2.01 4.47
C ILE A 20 -0.31 2.40 5.80
N GLN A 21 -0.99 3.55 5.85
CA GLN A 21 -1.79 3.94 7.00
C GLN A 21 -2.87 2.89 7.31
N ALA A 22 -3.62 2.44 6.30
CA ALA A 22 -4.67 1.43 6.48
C ALA A 22 -4.09 0.09 6.96
N LYS A 23 -2.92 -0.30 6.45
CA LYS A 23 -2.19 -1.50 6.93
C LYS A 23 -1.84 -1.38 8.41
N ASP A 24 -1.30 -0.24 8.83
CA ASP A 24 -0.91 -0.01 10.23
C ASP A 24 -2.13 0.00 11.17
N GLU A 25 -3.22 0.63 10.75
CA GLU A 25 -4.49 0.62 11.48
C GLU A 25 -5.04 -0.81 11.59
N PHE A 26 -5.01 -1.58 10.51
CA PHE A 26 -5.44 -2.98 10.51
C PHE A 26 -4.57 -3.83 11.47
N GLY A 27 -3.25 -3.63 11.45
CA GLY A 27 -2.32 -4.29 12.37
C GLY A 27 -2.59 -3.98 13.83
N LYS A 28 -2.87 -2.71 14.17
CA LYS A 28 -3.26 -2.30 15.54
C LYS A 28 -4.53 -2.99 16.02
N HIS A 29 -5.55 -3.07 15.17
CA HIS A 29 -6.79 -3.77 15.50
C HIS A 29 -6.55 -5.27 15.72
N SER A 30 -5.74 -5.91 14.86
CA SER A 30 -5.39 -7.32 15.04
C SER A 30 -4.65 -7.58 16.34
N ASN A 31 -3.64 -6.78 16.67
CA ASN A 31 -2.89 -6.92 17.92
C ASN A 31 -3.79 -6.71 19.16
N THR A 32 -4.76 -5.80 19.06
CA THR A 32 -5.75 -5.58 20.13
C THR A 32 -6.59 -6.83 20.34
N LEU A 33 -7.09 -7.43 19.25
CA LEU A 33 -7.87 -8.66 19.29
C LEU A 33 -7.03 -9.81 19.88
N ASP A 34 -5.79 -10.00 19.43
CA ASP A 34 -4.89 -11.05 19.95
C ASP A 34 -4.60 -10.89 21.45
N GLY A 35 -4.46 -9.64 21.91
CA GLY A 35 -4.30 -9.33 23.34
C GLY A 35 -5.54 -9.67 24.17
N GLN A 36 -6.73 -9.29 23.69
CA GLN A 36 -8.01 -9.62 24.33
C GLN A 36 -8.22 -11.14 24.41
N ILE A 37 -7.85 -11.85 23.34
CA ILE A 37 -7.91 -13.31 23.25
C ILE A 37 -6.99 -13.96 24.28
N SER A 38 -5.75 -13.49 24.36
CA SER A 38 -4.75 -14.04 25.29
C SER A 38 -5.20 -13.88 26.75
N ALA A 39 -5.86 -12.77 27.09
CA ALA A 39 -6.41 -12.53 28.42
C ALA A 39 -7.61 -13.45 28.77
N LEU A 40 -8.39 -13.88 27.77
CA LEU A 40 -9.55 -14.75 27.96
C LEU A 40 -9.22 -16.25 27.89
N LYS A 41 -8.03 -16.61 27.40
CA LYS A 41 -7.61 -18.00 27.20
C LYS A 41 -7.76 -18.88 28.44
N GLY A 42 -7.47 -18.36 29.63
CA GLY A 42 -7.65 -19.09 30.89
C GLY A 42 -9.10 -19.32 31.32
N LYS A 43 -10.08 -18.68 30.66
CA LYS A 43 -11.52 -18.84 30.92
C LYS A 43 -12.21 -19.77 29.92
N TRP A 44 -11.55 -20.11 28.81
CA TRP A 44 -12.09 -20.95 27.76
C TRP A 44 -11.49 -22.35 27.86
N GLU A 45 -11.94 -23.09 28.86
CA GLU A 45 -11.63 -24.52 29.01
C GLU A 45 -12.59 -25.37 28.16
N GLY A 46 -12.17 -26.60 27.81
CA GLY A 46 -12.99 -27.54 27.04
C GLY A 46 -13.11 -27.20 25.55
N ASP A 47 -14.21 -27.63 24.92
CA ASP A 47 -14.39 -27.56 23.46
C ASP A 47 -14.51 -26.13 22.92
N GLY A 48 -14.97 -25.18 23.74
CA GLY A 48 -15.01 -23.76 23.40
C GLY A 48 -13.60 -23.16 23.21
N GLY A 49 -12.64 -23.54 24.06
CA GLY A 49 -11.24 -23.14 23.91
C GLY A 49 -10.61 -23.67 22.63
N ARG A 50 -10.92 -24.91 22.24
CA ARG A 50 -10.40 -25.52 21.01
C ARG A 50 -10.94 -24.82 19.76
N ALA A 51 -12.25 -24.59 19.69
CA ALA A 51 -12.88 -23.87 18.58
C ALA A 51 -12.29 -22.46 18.43
N PHE A 52 -12.00 -21.82 19.57
CA PHE A 52 -11.40 -20.50 19.58
C PHE A 52 -9.96 -20.47 19.05
N MET A 53 -9.13 -21.44 19.44
CA MET A 53 -7.75 -21.53 18.93
C MET A 53 -7.72 -21.71 17.40
N VAL A 54 -8.67 -22.47 16.86
CA VAL A 54 -8.84 -22.62 15.39
C VAL A 54 -9.20 -21.29 14.75
N LEU A 55 -10.17 -20.56 15.32
CA LEU A 55 -10.55 -19.23 14.84
C LEU A 55 -9.35 -18.26 14.87
N HIS A 56 -8.61 -18.23 15.97
CA HIS A 56 -7.43 -17.37 16.12
C HIS A 56 -6.36 -17.69 15.08
N GLN A 57 -6.06 -18.98 14.86
CA GLN A 57 -5.09 -19.37 13.83
C GLN A 57 -5.54 -18.93 12.44
N ALA A 58 -6.80 -19.17 12.09
CA ALA A 58 -7.36 -18.72 10.82
C ALA A 58 -7.30 -17.19 10.71
N TRP A 59 -7.61 -16.46 11.78
CA TRP A 59 -7.52 -15.01 11.83
C TRP A 59 -6.09 -14.51 11.56
N THR A 60 -5.08 -15.04 12.28
CA THR A 60 -3.67 -14.68 12.08
C THR A 60 -3.23 -14.93 10.64
N GLU A 61 -3.63 -16.04 10.04
CA GLU A 61 -3.30 -16.37 8.66
C GLU A 61 -3.95 -15.40 7.66
N LYS A 62 -5.24 -15.11 7.81
CA LYS A 62 -5.94 -14.13 6.95
C LYS A 62 -5.38 -12.72 7.12
N HIS A 63 -5.06 -12.32 8.35
CA HIS A 63 -4.43 -11.04 8.63
C HIS A 63 -3.08 -10.91 7.90
N LYS A 64 -2.25 -11.95 7.91
CA LYS A 64 -0.98 -11.99 7.17
C LYS A 64 -1.18 -11.85 5.66
N VAL A 65 -2.20 -12.51 5.09
CA VAL A 65 -2.53 -12.40 3.66
C VAL A 65 -2.89 -10.96 3.30
N VAL A 66 -3.77 -10.33 4.07
CA VAL A 66 -4.21 -8.95 3.83
C VAL A 66 -3.07 -7.95 3.95
N THR A 67 -2.30 -8.02 5.04
CA THR A 67 -1.15 -7.12 5.24
C THR A 67 -0.08 -7.27 4.16
N THR A 68 0.20 -8.51 3.72
CA THR A 68 1.11 -8.77 2.59
C THR A 68 0.57 -8.18 1.28
N ALA A 69 -0.74 -8.26 1.05
CA ALA A 69 -1.36 -7.68 -0.15
C ALA A 69 -1.26 -6.14 -0.14
N LEU A 70 -1.46 -5.50 1.02
CA LEU A 70 -1.30 -4.06 1.18
C LEU A 70 0.15 -3.61 0.94
N ASP A 71 1.14 -4.36 1.42
CA ASP A 71 2.56 -4.09 1.14
C ASP A 71 2.89 -4.17 -0.35
N LYS A 72 2.41 -5.21 -1.04
CA LYS A 72 2.59 -5.35 -2.49
C LYS A 72 1.93 -4.21 -3.25
N PHE A 73 0.71 -3.84 -2.87
CA PHE A 73 -0.02 -2.77 -3.53
C PHE A 73 0.68 -1.41 -3.34
N HIS A 74 1.16 -1.11 -2.13
CA HIS A 74 1.97 0.07 -1.85
C HIS A 74 3.24 0.11 -2.74
N ALA A 75 3.94 -1.01 -2.86
CA ALA A 75 5.14 -1.11 -3.70
C ALA A 75 4.81 -0.83 -5.17
N SER A 76 3.75 -1.43 -5.72
CA SER A 76 3.31 -1.20 -7.10
C SER A 76 2.93 0.27 -7.35
N LEU A 77 2.26 0.93 -6.41
CA LEU A 77 1.91 2.35 -6.53
C LEU A 77 3.17 3.24 -6.55
N THR A 78 4.13 2.94 -5.68
CA THR A 78 5.39 3.70 -5.59
C THR A 78 6.25 3.52 -6.84
N GLU A 79 6.31 2.30 -7.38
CA GLU A 79 7.00 1.98 -8.61
C GLU A 79 6.35 2.69 -9.81
N THR A 80 5.02 2.62 -9.92
CA THR A 80 4.28 3.28 -11.02
C THR A 80 4.47 4.81 -10.99
N GLU A 81 4.45 5.42 -9.81
CA GLU A 81 4.72 6.86 -9.65
C GLU A 81 6.13 7.22 -10.14
N LYS A 82 7.13 6.44 -9.73
CA LYS A 82 8.52 6.66 -10.15
C LYS A 82 8.68 6.54 -11.66
N ASP A 83 8.03 5.55 -12.26
CA ASP A 83 8.08 5.32 -13.71
C ASP A 83 7.39 6.46 -14.48
N ASN A 84 6.24 6.95 -14.00
CA ASN A 84 5.57 8.11 -14.57
C ASN A 84 6.47 9.35 -14.57
N VAL A 85 7.11 9.66 -13.43
CA VAL A 85 8.04 10.79 -13.30
C VAL A 85 9.23 10.65 -14.27
N ALA A 86 9.78 9.44 -14.41
CA ALA A 86 10.90 9.18 -15.31
C ALA A 86 10.51 9.36 -16.78
N VAL A 87 9.33 8.88 -17.18
CA VAL A 87 8.78 9.03 -18.54
C VAL A 87 8.55 10.51 -18.86
N ASP A 88 7.96 11.27 -17.93
CA ASP A 88 7.70 12.70 -18.13
C ASP A 88 9.00 13.52 -18.26
N GLN A 89 10.02 13.21 -17.45
CA GLN A 89 11.34 13.83 -17.57
C GLN A 89 11.99 13.54 -18.93
N GLN A 90 11.89 12.29 -19.42
CA GLN A 90 12.44 11.89 -20.71
C GLN A 90 11.73 12.57 -21.89
N ALA A 91 10.40 12.65 -21.83
CA ALA A 91 9.58 13.32 -22.84
C ALA A 91 9.85 14.83 -22.88
N GLY A 92 9.91 15.49 -21.71
CA GLY A 92 10.24 16.91 -21.60
C GLY A 92 11.64 17.25 -22.11
N GLY A 93 12.64 16.43 -21.79
CA GLY A 93 14.01 16.59 -22.31
C GLY A 93 14.09 16.47 -23.83
N SER A 94 13.43 15.47 -24.39
CA SER A 94 13.33 15.25 -25.84
C SER A 94 12.65 16.43 -26.55
N MET A 95 11.54 16.93 -25.99
CA MET A 95 10.79 18.06 -26.53
C MET A 95 11.60 19.35 -26.48
N ASN A 96 12.24 19.66 -25.36
CA ASN A 96 13.11 20.84 -25.22
C ASN A 96 14.27 20.81 -26.23
N ASN A 97 14.87 19.65 -26.45
CA ASN A 97 15.92 19.49 -27.46
C ASN A 97 15.42 19.74 -28.89
N LEU A 98 14.20 19.32 -29.20
CA LEU A 98 13.55 19.58 -30.49
C LEU A 98 13.23 21.07 -30.67
N ILE A 99 12.64 21.70 -29.67
CA ILE A 99 12.33 23.14 -29.67
C ILE A 99 13.61 23.97 -29.84
N ASN A 100 14.68 23.64 -29.11
CA ASN A 100 15.97 24.33 -29.25
C ASN A 100 16.58 24.19 -30.65
N LYS A 101 16.39 23.05 -31.33
CA LYS A 101 16.85 22.85 -32.71
C LYS A 101 16.01 23.61 -33.73
N LEU A 102 14.69 23.67 -33.52
CA LEU A 102 13.77 24.38 -34.41
C LEU A 102 13.82 25.90 -34.21
N GLY A 103 14.14 26.39 -33.02
CA GLY A 103 14.30 27.81 -32.71
C GLY A 103 15.66 28.40 -33.06
N ASN A 104 16.65 27.55 -33.36
CA ASN A 104 17.97 27.95 -33.87
C ASN A 104 18.07 27.90 -35.42
N LEU A 105 16.94 27.72 -36.12
CA LEU A 105 16.78 27.87 -37.56
C LEU A 105 15.98 29.16 -37.86
#